data_AF-A0A950TWE2-F1
#
_entry.id   AF-A0A950TWE2-F1
#
_cell.length_a   1.000
_cell.length_b   1.000
_cell.length_c   1.000
_cell.angle_alpha   90.00
_cell.angle_beta   90.00
_cell.angle_gamma   90.00
#
_symmetry.space_group_name_H-M   'P 1'
#
loop_
_entity.id
_entity.type
_entity.pdbx_description
1 polymer ?
#
loop_
_entity_poly.entity_id
_entity_poly.type
_entity_poly.pdbx_seq_one_letter_code
_entity_poly.pdbx_strand_id
1 'polypeptide(L)'
;VQVTRDGGRTWSNVTANIRGVAKNAWVTSVDASHFEAGTAYVTLDLHTFGDITPHVYKTTDFGKSWTSLVTSGSPMRGYAHVVKEDLKNKDLLFAGTEFGLWVSLDAGGSWAQYKGGDFPNGVAVRDLAIHPRDNDLVIATHGRGIWIIDDITPLRALNQATLQKDVAFLQVEPSVQKIQAGGGWANGDAAFVGDNAPDDAVITYYQKKRHIFGDLKIEVLDPKGNVVGTVPTSKRRGLNRVKWGMRMPAPTVPPAASLAGGATTGPRLMPGTYTVRMTKDKQIYTTPLKVVLDPRVKWTALDRQANFDLSMKVYNLLGQMSQDVERINDVRLALLDRASKTSDANFQSRLKAWADQVDDLRKKIVATKEGGAITGEERLREFTANLYGDLVSYEGRPSAMQTARADSLGRELGDVRTSFNSWVSANLPTINSELTKYKLETISVPSSTALPRGGGLGASGGLPAWFGRW
;
A
#
# COMPACT_ATOMS: atom_id res chain seq x y z
N VAL A 1 14.33 -17.84 41.94
CA VAL A 1 13.41 -16.67 41.98
C VAL A 1 13.30 -16.12 43.38
N GLN A 2 13.53 -14.82 43.55
CA GLN A 2 13.35 -14.10 44.82
C GLN A 2 12.39 -12.92 44.61
N VAL A 3 11.69 -12.52 45.66
CA VAL A 3 10.75 -11.40 45.64
C VAL A 3 11.07 -10.41 46.76
N THR A 4 10.97 -9.12 46.45
CA THR A 4 11.00 -8.03 47.42
C THR A 4 9.71 -7.23 47.32
N ARG A 5 9.25 -6.69 48.44
CA ARG A 5 8.07 -5.82 48.53
C ARG A 5 8.37 -4.48 49.22
N ASP A 6 9.62 -4.23 49.56
CA ASP A 6 10.08 -3.08 50.35
C ASP A 6 11.17 -2.27 49.64
N GLY A 7 11.20 -2.33 48.30
CA GLY A 7 12.18 -1.64 47.48
C GLY A 7 13.56 -2.31 47.47
N GLY A 8 13.63 -3.62 47.74
CA GLY A 8 14.88 -4.40 47.69
C GLY A 8 15.64 -4.45 49.00
N ARG A 9 15.06 -3.99 50.13
CA ARG A 9 15.71 -4.06 51.45
C ARG A 9 15.73 -5.49 51.97
N THR A 10 14.63 -6.22 51.78
CA THR A 10 14.53 -7.64 52.11
C THR A 10 14.04 -8.46 50.92
N TRP A 11 14.57 -9.68 50.80
CA TRP A 11 14.27 -10.61 49.71
C TRP A 11 13.83 -11.95 50.28
N SER A 12 12.69 -12.45 49.79
CA SER A 12 12.16 -13.77 50.11
C SER A 12 12.43 -14.73 48.94
N ASN A 13 13.04 -15.88 49.20
CA ASN A 13 13.25 -16.90 48.18
C ASN A 13 11.98 -17.73 48.00
N VAL A 14 11.38 -17.65 46.81
CA VAL A 14 10.13 -18.33 46.45
C VAL A 14 10.33 -19.48 45.47
N THR A 15 11.59 -19.84 45.18
CA THR A 15 11.93 -20.87 44.17
C THR A 15 11.32 -22.22 44.50
N ALA A 16 11.27 -22.60 45.79
CA ALA A 16 10.71 -23.88 46.24
C ALA A 16 9.19 -24.02 45.98
N ASN A 17 8.50 -22.90 45.69
CA ASN A 17 7.07 -22.90 45.39
C ASN A 17 6.77 -23.20 43.92
N ILE A 18 7.78 -23.16 43.04
CA ILE A 18 7.64 -23.54 41.63
C ILE A 18 7.68 -25.07 41.55
N ARG A 19 6.55 -25.68 41.24
CA ARG A 19 6.41 -27.14 41.13
C ARG A 19 6.51 -27.59 39.68
N GLY A 20 6.90 -28.85 39.46
CA GLY A 20 6.99 -29.45 38.13
C GLY A 20 8.27 -29.13 37.35
N VAL A 21 9.27 -28.50 38.00
CA VAL A 21 10.59 -28.23 37.41
C VAL A 21 11.67 -28.84 38.30
N ALA A 22 12.72 -29.39 37.69
CA ALA A 22 13.85 -29.93 38.42
C ALA A 22 14.61 -28.84 39.22
N LYS A 23 15.32 -29.27 40.26
CA LYS A 23 16.21 -28.36 41.01
C LYS A 23 17.28 -27.78 40.08
N ASN A 24 17.76 -26.58 40.42
CA ASN A 24 18.81 -25.86 39.67
C ASN A 24 18.42 -25.44 38.25
N ALA A 25 17.13 -25.35 37.93
CA ALA A 25 16.68 -24.72 36.70
C ALA A 25 17.13 -23.25 36.62
N TRP A 26 17.62 -22.85 35.46
CA TRP A 26 18.09 -21.49 35.21
C TRP A 26 16.89 -20.59 34.97
N VAL A 27 16.82 -19.45 35.65
CA VAL A 27 15.78 -18.45 35.37
C VAL A 27 16.25 -17.62 34.19
N THR A 28 15.62 -17.77 33.03
CA THR A 28 16.03 -17.08 31.80
C THR A 28 15.36 -15.72 31.63
N SER A 29 14.13 -15.55 32.15
CA SER A 29 13.41 -14.29 32.16
C SER A 29 12.50 -14.18 33.37
N VAL A 30 12.32 -12.94 33.84
CA VAL A 30 11.30 -12.55 34.82
C VAL A 30 10.61 -11.30 34.29
N ASP A 31 9.28 -11.34 34.16
CA ASP A 31 8.48 -10.20 33.72
C ASP A 31 7.38 -9.94 34.75
N ALA A 32 7.47 -8.79 35.42
CA ALA A 32 6.43 -8.36 36.36
C ALA A 32 5.25 -7.78 35.58
N SER A 33 4.03 -8.08 36.00
CA SER A 33 2.84 -7.61 35.29
C SER A 33 2.75 -6.09 35.26
N HIS A 34 2.23 -5.57 34.15
CA HIS A 34 1.95 -4.15 33.96
C HIS A 34 0.58 -3.73 34.53
N PHE A 35 -0.23 -4.69 34.99
CA PHE A 35 -1.62 -4.46 35.40
C PHE A 35 -1.87 -4.75 36.88
N GLU A 36 -1.27 -5.81 37.41
CA GLU A 36 -1.62 -6.32 38.74
C GLU A 36 -0.39 -6.53 39.62
N ALA A 37 -0.35 -5.86 40.76
CA ALA A 37 0.69 -6.07 41.75
C ALA A 37 0.63 -7.51 42.29
N GLY A 38 1.78 -8.17 42.34
CA GLY A 38 1.88 -9.58 42.76
C GLY A 38 1.80 -10.58 41.61
N THR A 39 1.45 -10.12 40.41
CA THR A 39 1.50 -10.94 39.19
C THR A 39 2.88 -10.84 38.54
N ALA A 40 3.46 -11.99 38.20
CA ALA A 40 4.71 -12.06 37.45
C ALA A 40 4.78 -13.36 36.63
N TYR A 41 5.57 -13.32 35.57
CA TYR A 41 5.83 -14.44 34.68
C TYR A 41 7.32 -14.78 34.72
N VAL A 42 7.66 -16.06 34.66
CA VAL A 42 9.06 -16.51 34.57
C VAL A 42 9.22 -17.59 33.52
N THR A 43 10.38 -17.61 32.89
CA THR A 43 10.84 -18.74 32.08
C THR A 43 11.98 -19.46 32.78
N LEU A 44 12.00 -20.78 32.64
CA LEU A 44 12.99 -21.65 33.25
C LEU A 44 13.65 -22.53 32.18
N ASP A 45 14.93 -22.79 32.34
CA ASP A 45 15.73 -23.55 31.40
C ASP A 45 16.50 -24.68 32.08
N LEU A 46 16.40 -25.86 31.49
CA LEU A 46 17.03 -27.10 31.92
C LEU A 46 17.68 -27.85 30.72
N HIS A 47 17.88 -27.20 29.57
CA HIS A 47 18.38 -27.88 28.36
C HIS A 47 19.77 -28.49 28.57
N THR A 48 20.62 -27.88 29.42
CA THR A 48 21.94 -28.42 29.78
C THR A 48 21.85 -29.71 30.59
N PHE A 49 20.69 -30.01 31.17
CA PHE A 49 20.38 -31.26 31.86
C PHE A 49 19.56 -32.23 30.99
N GLY A 50 19.42 -31.94 29.70
CA GLY A 50 18.70 -32.77 28.73
C GLY A 50 17.19 -32.53 28.64
N ASP A 51 16.63 -31.60 29.43
CA ASP A 51 15.22 -31.24 29.34
C ASP A 51 15.01 -30.04 28.39
N ILE A 52 14.48 -30.34 27.21
CA ILE A 52 14.19 -29.35 26.15
C ILE A 52 12.76 -28.81 26.19
N THR A 53 12.01 -29.11 27.26
CA THR A 53 10.62 -28.67 27.44
C THR A 53 10.58 -27.15 27.70
N PRO A 54 9.67 -26.40 27.06
CA PRO A 54 9.44 -25.00 27.42
C PRO A 54 8.80 -24.91 28.81
N HIS A 55 9.50 -24.28 29.74
CA HIS A 55 8.97 -23.99 31.08
C HIS A 55 8.63 -22.51 31.20
N VAL A 56 7.34 -22.19 31.24
CA VAL A 56 6.82 -20.83 31.43
C VAL A 56 5.81 -20.86 32.56
N TYR A 57 5.97 -20.00 33.56
CA TYR A 57 5.16 -20.01 34.78
C TYR A 57 4.61 -18.62 35.10
N LYS A 58 3.43 -18.57 35.70
CA LYS A 58 2.78 -17.35 36.21
C LYS A 58 2.55 -17.46 37.71
N THR A 59 2.73 -16.37 38.44
CA THR A 59 2.22 -16.17 39.79
C THR A 59 1.26 -14.99 39.79
N THR A 60 0.32 -14.95 40.74
CA THR A 60 -0.58 -13.82 41.02
C THR A 60 -0.55 -13.40 42.49
N ASP A 61 0.37 -13.98 43.29
CA ASP A 61 0.39 -13.85 44.74
C ASP A 61 1.80 -13.61 45.30
N PHE A 62 2.63 -12.89 44.53
CA PHE A 62 4.03 -12.58 44.86
C PHE A 62 4.91 -13.85 44.97
N GLY A 63 4.59 -14.89 44.20
CA GLY A 63 5.38 -16.12 44.12
C GLY A 63 5.09 -17.15 45.22
N LYS A 64 4.02 -16.97 46.00
CA LYS A 64 3.57 -17.99 46.98
C LYS A 64 3.08 -19.25 46.26
N SER A 65 2.45 -19.08 45.11
CA SER A 65 2.07 -20.15 44.19
C SER A 65 2.43 -19.80 42.75
N TRP A 66 2.64 -20.84 41.94
CA TRP A 66 2.99 -20.74 40.53
C TRP A 66 2.18 -21.73 39.70
N THR A 67 1.68 -21.27 38.57
CA THR A 67 0.93 -22.07 37.59
C THR A 67 1.76 -22.19 36.31
N SER A 68 1.96 -23.40 35.81
CA SER A 68 2.58 -23.60 34.49
C SER A 68 1.62 -23.11 33.41
N LEU A 69 2.13 -22.31 32.48
CA LEU A 69 1.44 -21.86 31.26
C LEU A 69 1.69 -22.79 30.07
N VAL A 70 2.50 -23.85 30.28
CA VAL A 70 2.75 -24.89 29.29
C VAL A 70 2.27 -26.22 29.88
N THR A 71 1.07 -26.63 29.48
CA THR A 71 0.43 -27.86 29.94
C THR A 71 0.58 -28.99 28.91
N SER A 72 0.25 -30.22 29.32
CA SER A 72 0.23 -31.37 28.42
C SER A 72 -0.69 -31.10 27.23
N GLY A 73 -0.15 -31.28 26.01
CA GLY A 73 -0.85 -30.96 24.75
C GLY A 73 -0.56 -29.57 24.18
N SER A 74 0.19 -28.71 24.88
CA SER A 74 0.64 -27.43 24.33
C SER A 74 1.46 -27.62 23.05
N PRO A 75 1.22 -26.80 22.00
CA PRO A 75 2.00 -26.88 20.78
C PRO A 75 3.40 -26.26 20.92
N MET A 76 3.70 -25.56 22.02
CA MET A 76 5.00 -24.91 22.22
C MET A 76 6.15 -25.92 22.13
N ARG A 77 7.26 -25.51 21.50
CA ARG A 77 8.47 -26.31 21.29
C ARG A 77 9.71 -25.48 21.55
N GLY A 78 10.78 -26.17 21.94
CA GLY A 78 12.04 -25.55 22.33
C GLY A 78 11.95 -24.97 23.74
N TYR A 79 13.04 -25.05 24.49
CA TYR A 79 13.13 -24.46 25.82
C TYR A 79 12.91 -22.93 25.74
N ALA A 80 12.37 -22.35 26.81
CA ALA A 80 11.90 -20.98 26.83
C ALA A 80 13.02 -20.01 27.27
N HIS A 81 13.19 -18.93 26.51
CA HIS A 81 14.18 -17.88 26.81
C HIS A 81 13.55 -16.67 27.47
N VAL A 82 12.40 -16.24 26.96
CA VAL A 82 11.77 -14.98 27.36
C VAL A 82 10.24 -15.09 27.32
N VAL A 83 9.59 -14.40 28.24
CA VAL A 83 8.14 -14.17 28.25
C VAL A 83 7.89 -12.69 28.49
N LYS A 84 6.93 -12.10 27.77
CA LYS A 84 6.51 -10.71 27.92
C LYS A 84 4.99 -10.58 27.93
N GLU A 85 4.48 -9.82 28.90
CA GLU A 85 3.09 -9.37 28.94
C GLU A 85 2.92 -8.12 28.05
N ASP A 86 1.83 -8.04 27.29
CA ASP A 86 1.54 -6.84 26.51
C ASP A 86 1.27 -5.62 27.41
N LEU A 87 1.70 -4.44 26.97
CA LEU A 87 1.58 -3.22 27.75
C LEU A 87 0.13 -2.69 27.88
N LYS A 88 -0.82 -3.17 27.06
CA LYS A 88 -2.19 -2.65 26.98
C LYS A 88 -3.28 -3.73 27.12
N ASN A 89 -2.93 -5.01 26.97
CA ASN A 89 -3.84 -6.14 27.11
C ASN A 89 -3.22 -7.25 27.97
N LYS A 90 -3.70 -7.39 29.21
CA LYS A 90 -3.24 -8.41 30.18
C LYS A 90 -3.39 -9.87 29.72
N ASP A 91 -4.22 -10.12 28.71
CA ASP A 91 -4.45 -11.47 28.19
C ASP A 91 -3.52 -11.80 27.00
N LEU A 92 -2.85 -10.80 26.42
CA LEU A 92 -1.91 -10.99 25.32
C LEU A 92 -0.49 -11.20 25.87
N LEU A 93 0.04 -12.40 25.67
CA LEU A 93 1.42 -12.75 26.05
C LEU A 93 2.25 -13.15 24.83
N PHE A 94 3.54 -12.85 24.90
CA PHE A 94 4.54 -13.28 23.92
C PHE A 94 5.59 -14.15 24.61
N ALA A 95 6.00 -15.25 23.99
CA ALA A 95 7.07 -16.09 24.50
C ALA A 95 8.07 -16.43 23.39
N GLY A 96 9.35 -16.20 23.67
CA GLY A 96 10.46 -16.58 22.81
C GLY A 96 11.04 -17.93 23.26
N THR A 97 11.13 -18.88 22.33
CA THR A 97 11.77 -20.17 22.57
C THR A 97 12.93 -20.39 21.61
N GLU A 98 13.66 -21.50 21.79
CA GLU A 98 14.67 -21.92 20.82
C GLU A 98 14.13 -22.09 19.39
N PHE A 99 12.83 -22.33 19.24
CA PHE A 99 12.18 -22.56 17.95
C PHE A 99 11.10 -21.52 17.62
N GLY A 100 11.36 -20.26 17.95
CA GLY A 100 10.61 -19.11 17.43
C GLY A 100 9.75 -18.38 18.45
N LEU A 101 8.88 -17.52 17.93
CA LEU A 101 7.96 -16.70 18.71
C LEU A 101 6.61 -17.39 18.87
N TRP A 102 6.07 -17.36 20.09
CA TRP A 102 4.76 -17.87 20.46
C TRP A 102 3.90 -16.73 21.01
N VAL A 103 2.60 -16.78 20.72
CA VAL A 103 1.61 -15.78 21.14
C VAL A 103 0.46 -16.48 21.85
N SER A 104 0.05 -15.95 22.99
CA SER A 104 -1.17 -16.34 23.70
C SER A 104 -2.14 -15.17 23.73
N LEU A 105 -3.44 -15.45 23.55
CA LEU A 105 -4.53 -14.47 23.56
C LEU A 105 -5.43 -14.61 24.80
N ASP A 106 -5.04 -15.47 25.74
CA ASP A 106 -5.83 -15.90 26.91
C ASP A 106 -4.93 -16.06 28.16
N ALA A 107 -3.98 -15.14 28.33
CA ALA A 107 -3.07 -15.04 29.47
C ALA A 107 -2.22 -16.31 29.72
N GLY A 108 -1.88 -17.03 28.66
CA GLY A 108 -1.07 -18.26 28.68
C GLY A 108 -1.88 -19.54 28.77
N GLY A 109 -3.20 -19.50 28.64
CA GLY A 109 -4.05 -20.69 28.60
C GLY A 109 -3.83 -21.54 27.34
N SER A 110 -3.60 -20.90 26.20
CA SER A 110 -3.25 -21.52 24.93
C SER A 110 -2.24 -20.70 24.15
N TRP A 111 -1.45 -21.37 23.31
CA TRP A 111 -0.35 -20.77 22.55
C TRP A 111 -0.43 -21.11 21.08
N ALA A 112 -0.10 -20.15 20.23
CA ALA A 112 0.08 -20.33 18.79
C ALA A 112 1.45 -19.79 18.37
N GLN A 113 2.14 -20.52 17.50
CA GLN A 113 3.41 -20.06 16.95
C GLN A 113 3.15 -18.91 15.95
N TYR A 114 3.92 -17.83 16.07
CA TYR A 114 3.88 -16.74 15.09
C TYR A 114 4.53 -17.19 13.78
N LYS A 115 3.82 -16.96 12.67
CA LYS A 115 4.22 -17.36 11.30
C LYS A 115 4.05 -16.21 10.29
N GLY A 116 3.88 -14.98 10.77
CA GLY A 116 3.67 -13.81 9.93
C GLY A 116 4.98 -13.29 9.32
N GLY A 117 4.87 -12.54 8.22
CA GLY A 117 5.97 -11.73 7.68
C GLY A 117 7.26 -12.48 7.31
N ASP A 118 7.15 -13.74 6.87
CA ASP A 118 8.29 -14.63 6.57
C ASP A 118 9.26 -14.83 7.76
N PHE A 119 8.77 -14.62 8.98
CA PHE A 119 9.54 -14.87 10.20
C PHE A 119 10.02 -16.35 10.24
N PRO A 120 11.32 -16.61 10.47
CA PRO A 120 11.87 -17.96 10.38
C PRO A 120 11.25 -18.95 11.38
N ASN A 121 10.92 -20.14 10.89
CA ASN A 121 10.17 -21.17 11.64
C ASN A 121 10.92 -21.87 12.78
N GLY A 122 12.20 -21.59 12.98
CA GLY A 122 13.07 -22.30 13.93
C GLY A 122 14.28 -21.49 14.33
N VAL A 123 14.11 -20.18 14.50
CA VAL A 123 15.16 -19.31 15.05
C VAL A 123 14.92 -19.08 16.54
N ALA A 124 15.98 -19.13 17.34
CA ALA A 124 15.86 -18.82 18.76
C ALA A 124 15.50 -17.35 18.95
N VAL A 125 14.42 -17.11 19.69
CA VAL A 125 14.02 -15.77 20.13
C VAL A 125 14.52 -15.60 21.56
N ARG A 126 15.53 -14.74 21.73
CA ARG A 126 16.27 -14.58 22.99
C ARG A 126 15.71 -13.47 23.86
N ASP A 127 15.17 -12.42 23.25
CA ASP A 127 14.59 -11.30 23.99
C ASP A 127 13.46 -10.63 23.18
N LEU A 128 12.59 -9.91 23.89
CA LEU A 128 11.41 -9.23 23.37
C LEU A 128 11.24 -7.85 24.03
N ALA A 129 10.93 -6.85 23.23
CA ALA A 129 10.55 -5.52 23.71
C ALA A 129 9.31 -5.00 22.99
N ILE A 130 8.38 -4.41 23.73
CA ILE A 130 7.17 -3.80 23.17
C ILE A 130 7.37 -2.29 23.18
N HIS A 131 7.32 -1.66 22.01
CA HIS A 131 7.45 -0.21 21.92
C HIS A 131 6.11 0.46 22.29
N PRO A 132 6.03 1.28 23.36
CA PRO A 132 4.76 1.75 23.90
C PRO A 132 4.02 2.74 22.99
N ARG A 133 4.77 3.54 22.22
CA ARG A 133 4.23 4.56 21.30
C ARG A 133 3.71 3.93 20.01
N ASP A 134 4.57 3.23 19.28
CA ASP A 134 4.27 2.67 17.95
C ASP A 134 3.49 1.34 18.00
N ASN A 135 3.47 0.66 19.16
CA ASN A 135 2.86 -0.66 19.34
C ASN A 135 3.57 -1.77 18.57
N ASP A 136 4.87 -1.66 18.36
CA ASP A 136 5.65 -2.68 17.69
C ASP A 136 6.18 -3.72 18.69
N LEU A 137 6.29 -4.97 18.26
CA LEU A 137 7.05 -5.99 18.98
C LEU A 137 8.42 -6.15 18.32
N VAL A 138 9.46 -5.75 19.06
CA VAL A 138 10.85 -5.92 18.69
C VAL A 138 11.33 -7.28 19.20
N ILE A 139 11.91 -8.07 18.30
CA ILE A 139 12.27 -9.47 18.51
C ILE A 139 13.77 -9.61 18.31
N ALA A 140 14.50 -9.93 19.37
CA ALA A 140 15.92 -10.25 19.30
C ALA A 140 16.09 -11.76 19.01
N THR A 141 16.68 -12.08 17.86
CA THR A 141 16.88 -13.46 17.44
C THR A 141 18.36 -13.86 17.47
N HIS A 142 18.64 -15.14 17.67
CA HIS A 142 20.00 -15.67 17.53
C HIS A 142 20.29 -15.98 16.05
N GLY A 143 21.28 -15.30 15.46
CA GLY A 143 21.74 -15.57 14.09
C GLY A 143 20.87 -15.00 12.95
N ARG A 144 19.82 -14.22 13.26
CA ARG A 144 18.96 -13.54 12.26
C ARG A 144 18.66 -12.07 12.59
N GLY A 145 19.40 -11.48 13.54
CA GLY A 145 19.31 -10.06 13.88
C GLY A 145 18.03 -9.68 14.63
N ILE A 146 17.59 -8.43 14.42
CA ILE A 146 16.37 -7.88 14.98
C ILE A 146 15.23 -8.01 13.97
N TRP A 147 14.09 -8.52 14.42
CA TRP A 147 12.84 -8.53 13.67
C TRP A 147 11.84 -7.62 14.36
N ILE A 148 11.00 -6.95 13.57
CA ILE A 148 9.96 -6.07 14.10
C ILE A 148 8.64 -6.56 13.53
N ILE A 149 7.68 -6.84 14.42
CA ILE A 149 6.27 -6.95 14.02
C ILE A 149 5.68 -5.56 14.17
N ASP A 150 5.56 -4.87 13.05
CA ASP A 150 4.95 -3.54 12.99
C ASP A 150 3.48 -3.63 13.39
N ASP A 151 3.11 -2.86 14.40
CA ASP A 151 1.75 -2.71 14.91
C ASP A 151 1.10 -4.04 15.37
N ILE A 152 1.22 -4.34 16.67
CA ILE A 152 0.57 -5.48 17.33
C ILE A 152 -0.86 -5.19 17.76
N THR A 153 -1.42 -4.01 17.47
CA THR A 153 -2.80 -3.68 17.86
C THR A 153 -3.84 -4.67 17.28
N PRO A 154 -3.69 -5.26 16.08
CA PRO A 154 -4.62 -6.30 15.61
C PRO A 154 -4.56 -7.57 16.45
N LEU A 155 -3.40 -7.91 17.05
CA LEU A 155 -3.29 -9.05 17.96
C LEU A 155 -4.04 -8.77 19.27
N ARG A 156 -4.02 -7.53 19.77
CA ARG A 156 -4.80 -7.11 20.94
C ARG A 156 -6.31 -7.17 20.69
N ALA A 157 -6.73 -6.96 19.45
CA ALA A 157 -8.14 -7.05 19.03
C ALA A 157 -8.62 -8.50 18.82
N LEU A 158 -7.70 -9.48 18.70
CA LEU A 158 -8.08 -10.89 18.62
C LEU A 158 -8.46 -11.43 19.99
N ASN A 159 -9.61 -12.10 20.04
CA ASN A 159 -10.11 -12.81 21.22
C ASN A 159 -10.95 -14.02 20.78
N GLN A 160 -11.38 -14.84 21.73
CA GLN A 160 -12.15 -16.06 21.44
C GLN A 160 -13.40 -15.78 20.60
N ALA A 161 -14.16 -14.72 20.89
CA ALA A 161 -15.34 -14.34 20.11
C ALA A 161 -15.00 -14.01 18.65
N THR A 162 -13.88 -13.30 18.43
CA THR A 162 -13.40 -12.91 17.10
C THR A 162 -12.87 -14.10 16.32
N LEU A 163 -12.17 -15.04 16.97
CA LEU A 163 -11.66 -16.26 16.36
C LEU A 163 -12.78 -17.20 15.86
N GLN A 164 -13.97 -17.09 16.45
CA GLN A 164 -15.14 -17.87 16.02
C GLN A 164 -15.84 -17.30 14.79
N LYS A 165 -15.67 -16.01 14.47
CA LYS A 165 -16.23 -15.38 13.27
C LYS A 165 -15.53 -15.90 12.01
N ASP A 166 -16.28 -16.09 10.93
CA ASP A 166 -15.70 -16.52 9.65
C ASP A 166 -14.70 -15.49 9.10
N VAL A 167 -15.06 -14.22 9.21
CA VAL A 167 -14.23 -13.05 8.92
C VAL A 167 -14.43 -12.02 10.03
N ALA A 168 -13.34 -11.38 10.45
CA ALA A 168 -13.41 -10.21 11.32
C ALA A 168 -12.39 -9.16 10.89
N PHE A 169 -12.85 -7.93 10.69
CA PHE A 169 -11.94 -6.80 10.56
C PHE A 169 -11.37 -6.41 11.92
N LEU A 170 -10.09 -6.06 11.93
CA LEU A 170 -9.32 -5.71 13.12
C LEU A 170 -8.71 -4.31 12.96
N GLN A 171 -9.40 -3.42 12.24
CA GLN A 171 -8.97 -2.04 12.08
C GLN A 171 -9.23 -1.29 13.39
N VAL A 172 -8.15 -0.86 14.03
CA VAL A 172 -8.21 -0.24 15.37
C VAL A 172 -7.70 1.18 15.38
N GLU A 173 -6.81 1.56 14.46
CA GLU A 173 -6.25 2.92 14.38
C GLU A 173 -6.58 3.62 13.05
N PRO A 174 -6.69 4.96 13.06
CA PRO A 174 -6.78 5.75 11.83
C PRO A 174 -5.55 5.57 10.96
N SER A 175 -5.75 5.45 9.64
CA SER A 175 -4.66 5.47 8.67
C SER A 175 -4.21 6.91 8.42
N VAL A 176 -2.92 7.17 8.62
CA VAL A 176 -2.34 8.50 8.46
C VAL A 176 -1.77 8.63 7.05
N GLN A 177 -2.18 9.65 6.30
CA GLN A 177 -1.55 10.03 5.03
C GLN A 177 -0.22 10.72 5.31
N LYS A 178 0.81 9.92 5.59
CA LYS A 178 2.14 10.43 5.96
C LYS A 178 2.75 11.27 4.85
N ILE A 179 3.44 12.34 5.23
CA ILE A 179 4.34 13.04 4.31
C ILE A 179 5.69 12.33 4.35
N GLN A 180 6.12 11.85 3.18
CA GLN A 180 7.46 11.32 3.02
C GLN A 180 8.48 12.45 3.16
N ALA A 181 9.52 12.19 3.93
CA ALA A 181 10.67 13.08 4.03
C ALA A 181 11.86 12.36 3.38
N GLY A 182 12.47 13.01 2.39
CA GLY A 182 13.74 12.56 1.84
C GLY A 182 14.87 13.14 2.70
N GLY A 183 15.77 12.29 3.17
CA GLY A 183 16.97 12.70 3.88
C GLY A 183 18.03 11.61 3.79
N GLY A 184 19.29 12.02 3.65
CA GLY A 184 20.42 11.09 3.61
C GLY A 184 21.59 11.67 2.83
N TRP A 185 22.79 11.34 3.29
CA TRP A 185 24.04 11.52 2.54
C TRP A 185 24.43 10.17 1.91
N ALA A 186 25.20 10.20 0.82
CA ALA A 186 25.74 8.98 0.23
C ALA A 186 26.75 8.34 1.19
N ASN A 187 26.28 7.36 1.98
CA ASN A 187 27.10 6.69 3.00
C ASN A 187 27.88 5.48 2.43
N GLY A 188 27.86 5.28 1.11
CA GLY A 188 28.45 4.10 0.46
C GLY A 188 27.93 2.79 1.05
N ASP A 189 28.78 1.76 1.07
CA ASP A 189 28.42 0.40 1.50
C ASP A 189 28.27 0.25 3.03
N ALA A 190 28.45 1.33 3.80
CA ALA A 190 28.45 1.30 5.26
C ALA A 190 27.05 1.49 5.89
N ALA A 191 26.00 1.70 5.10
CA ALA A 191 24.66 1.96 5.60
C ALA A 191 23.71 0.79 5.34
N PHE A 192 23.27 0.13 6.42
CA PHE A 192 22.07 -0.69 6.41
C PHE A 192 20.88 0.19 6.81
N VAL A 193 19.94 0.37 5.90
CA VAL A 193 18.67 1.06 6.16
C VAL A 193 17.56 0.04 5.97
N GLY A 194 16.79 -0.22 7.04
CA GLY A 194 15.60 -1.06 6.95
C GLY A 194 14.46 -0.34 6.20
N ASP A 195 13.52 -1.12 5.69
CA ASP A 195 12.35 -0.55 5.03
C ASP A 195 11.52 0.30 6.01
N ASN A 196 11.08 1.46 5.54
CA ASN A 196 10.10 2.25 6.28
C ASN A 196 8.72 1.56 6.27
N ALA A 197 7.94 1.80 7.32
CA ALA A 197 6.54 1.41 7.35
C ALA A 197 5.79 1.95 6.10
N PRO A 198 4.82 1.20 5.55
CA PRO A 198 4.11 1.62 4.34
C PRO A 198 3.34 2.92 4.55
N ASP A 199 3.27 3.73 3.48
CA ASP A 199 2.41 4.91 3.42
C ASP A 199 0.94 4.60 3.12
N ASP A 200 0.66 3.34 2.77
CA ASP A 200 -0.66 2.85 2.46
C ASP A 200 -1.49 2.65 3.74
N ALA A 201 -2.81 2.77 3.63
CA ALA A 201 -3.71 2.30 4.66
C ALA A 201 -3.62 0.77 4.74
N VAL A 202 -3.19 0.26 5.90
CA VAL A 202 -3.09 -1.18 6.14
C VAL A 202 -4.40 -1.68 6.72
N ILE A 203 -5.15 -2.43 5.91
CA ILE A 203 -6.41 -3.06 6.29
C ILE A 203 -6.09 -4.45 6.84
N THR A 204 -6.39 -4.66 8.11
CA THR A 204 -6.14 -5.94 8.79
C THR A 204 -7.44 -6.71 9.04
N TYR A 205 -7.45 -7.99 8.67
CA TYR A 205 -8.59 -8.86 8.89
C TYR A 205 -8.17 -10.30 9.23
N TYR A 206 -8.99 -10.96 10.03
CA TYR A 206 -8.87 -12.38 10.37
C TYR A 206 -9.79 -13.23 9.48
N GLN A 207 -9.31 -14.40 9.07
CA GLN A 207 -10.10 -15.45 8.44
C GLN A 207 -9.98 -16.75 9.23
N LYS A 208 -11.12 -17.33 9.64
CA LYS A 208 -11.16 -18.59 10.38
C LYS A 208 -10.64 -19.78 9.57
N LYS A 209 -10.94 -19.79 8.28
CA LYS A 209 -10.58 -20.84 7.32
C LYS A 209 -9.89 -20.24 6.10
N ARG A 210 -9.05 -21.05 5.46
CA ARG A 210 -8.45 -20.71 4.16
C ARG A 210 -9.57 -20.56 3.13
N HIS A 211 -9.54 -19.52 2.32
CA HIS A 211 -10.48 -19.33 1.22
C HIS A 211 -10.02 -20.15 0.01
N ILE A 212 -10.77 -21.18 -0.37
CA ILE A 212 -10.36 -22.11 -1.44
C ILE A 212 -11.20 -21.88 -2.71
N PHE A 213 -12.50 -21.69 -2.55
CA PHE A 213 -13.46 -21.57 -3.66
C PHE A 213 -14.31 -20.32 -3.51
N GLY A 214 -14.83 -19.83 -4.64
CA GLY A 214 -15.74 -18.69 -4.70
C GLY A 214 -15.05 -17.33 -4.61
N ASP A 215 -15.85 -16.28 -4.64
CA ASP A 215 -15.38 -14.90 -4.80
C ASP A 215 -14.86 -14.34 -3.48
N LEU A 216 -13.73 -13.64 -3.54
CA LEU A 216 -13.19 -12.89 -2.42
C LEU A 216 -12.64 -11.56 -2.93
N LYS A 217 -13.40 -10.49 -2.66
CA LYS A 217 -13.09 -9.13 -3.08
C LYS A 217 -13.08 -8.20 -1.86
N ILE A 218 -12.14 -7.27 -1.82
CA ILE A 218 -12.16 -6.17 -0.86
C ILE A 218 -12.15 -4.86 -1.66
N GLU A 219 -13.15 -4.03 -1.39
CA GLU A 219 -13.35 -2.72 -1.99
C GLU A 219 -13.31 -1.64 -0.92
N VAL A 220 -12.87 -0.45 -1.29
CA VAL A 220 -12.93 0.75 -0.44
C VAL A 220 -13.92 1.71 -1.06
N LEU A 221 -14.89 2.14 -0.26
CA LEU A 221 -15.97 3.04 -0.66
C LEU A 221 -15.77 4.41 -0.02
N ASP A 222 -16.03 5.46 -0.80
CA ASP A 222 -16.08 6.83 -0.30
C ASP A 222 -17.32 7.08 0.58
N PRO A 223 -17.42 8.25 1.26
CA PRO A 223 -18.61 8.60 2.06
C PRO A 223 -19.92 8.66 1.27
N LYS A 224 -19.87 8.71 -0.07
CA LYS A 224 -21.04 8.72 -0.96
C LYS A 224 -21.43 7.30 -1.42
N GLY A 225 -20.66 6.27 -1.06
CA GLY A 225 -20.88 4.88 -1.43
C GLY A 225 -20.25 4.46 -2.77
N ASN A 226 -19.45 5.30 -3.41
CA ASN A 226 -18.76 4.96 -4.64
C ASN A 226 -17.49 4.14 -4.34
N VAL A 227 -17.22 3.12 -5.14
CA VAL A 227 -15.97 2.35 -5.04
C VAL A 227 -14.82 3.21 -5.55
N VAL A 228 -13.87 3.52 -4.66
CA VAL A 228 -12.67 4.32 -4.96
C VAL A 228 -11.39 3.48 -5.00
N GLY A 229 -11.47 2.21 -4.61
CA GLY A 229 -10.34 1.30 -4.69
C GLY A 229 -10.77 -0.16 -4.55
N THR A 230 -10.00 -1.06 -5.16
CA THR A 230 -10.07 -2.50 -4.90
C THR A 230 -8.67 -2.94 -4.48
N VAL A 231 -8.56 -3.68 -3.38
CA VAL A 231 -7.27 -4.16 -2.87
C VAL A 231 -7.11 -5.67 -3.11
N PRO A 232 -5.87 -6.16 -3.32
CA PRO A 232 -5.59 -7.58 -3.39
C PRO A 232 -6.08 -8.29 -2.14
N THR A 233 -6.68 -9.47 -2.30
CA THR A 233 -7.14 -10.28 -1.17
C THR A 233 -6.17 -11.42 -0.91
N SER A 234 -6.00 -11.79 0.36
CA SER A 234 -5.28 -13.01 0.72
C SER A 234 -6.27 -14.12 1.05
N LYS A 235 -5.99 -15.31 0.52
CA LYS A 235 -6.76 -16.53 0.76
C LYS A 235 -6.32 -17.28 2.04
N ARG A 236 -5.28 -16.81 2.73
CA ARG A 236 -4.67 -17.51 3.88
C ARG A 236 -5.61 -17.49 5.10
N ARG A 237 -5.62 -18.60 5.85
CA ARG A 237 -6.21 -18.66 7.19
C ARG A 237 -5.40 -17.79 8.15
N GLY A 238 -6.07 -17.20 9.13
CA GLY A 238 -5.47 -16.37 10.17
C GLY A 238 -5.52 -14.89 9.83
N LEU A 239 -4.56 -14.14 10.36
CA LEU A 239 -4.42 -12.71 10.10
C LEU A 239 -3.91 -12.45 8.69
N ASN A 240 -4.54 -11.48 8.04
CA ASN A 240 -4.18 -11.00 6.71
C ASN A 240 -4.12 -9.47 6.76
N ARG A 241 -3.08 -8.89 6.15
CA ARG A 241 -2.89 -7.44 6.00
C ARG A 241 -2.84 -7.12 4.51
N VAL A 242 -3.65 -6.18 4.08
CA VAL A 242 -3.69 -5.72 2.68
C VAL A 242 -3.55 -4.21 2.66
N LYS A 243 -2.88 -3.68 1.64
CA LYS A 243 -2.53 -2.26 1.55
C LYS A 243 -3.44 -1.55 0.56
N TRP A 244 -3.96 -0.39 0.94
CA TRP A 244 -4.68 0.51 0.05
C TRP A 244 -3.94 1.85 -0.03
N GLY A 245 -3.49 2.23 -1.22
CA GLY A 245 -2.65 3.43 -1.40
C GLY A 245 -3.32 4.77 -1.19
N MET A 246 -4.62 4.79 -0.85
CA MET A 246 -5.41 6.03 -0.61
C MET A 246 -5.32 7.02 -1.78
N ARG A 247 -5.05 6.53 -2.99
CA ARG A 247 -4.90 7.31 -4.22
C ARG A 247 -5.93 6.88 -5.23
N MET A 248 -6.34 7.83 -6.07
CA MET A 248 -7.05 7.51 -7.29
C MET A 248 -6.12 6.77 -8.27
N PRO A 249 -6.65 6.09 -9.29
CA PRO A 249 -5.83 5.64 -10.42
C PRO A 249 -5.08 6.80 -11.07
N ALA A 250 -3.91 6.52 -11.65
CA ALA A 250 -3.16 7.51 -12.43
C ALA A 250 -4.01 8.04 -13.61
N PRO A 251 -3.79 9.30 -14.05
CA PRO A 251 -4.47 9.84 -15.22
C PRO A 251 -4.10 9.06 -16.48
N THR A 252 -5.05 8.95 -17.40
CA THR A 252 -4.73 8.52 -18.77
C THR A 252 -3.94 9.61 -19.47
N VAL A 253 -2.83 9.24 -20.10
CA VAL A 253 -1.96 10.14 -20.86
C VAL A 253 -1.82 9.64 -22.30
N PRO A 254 -1.73 10.54 -23.30
CA PRO A 254 -1.51 10.11 -24.66
C PRO A 254 -0.13 9.44 -24.81
N PRO A 255 -0.02 8.38 -25.64
CA PRO A 255 1.28 7.79 -25.99
C PRO A 255 2.19 8.81 -26.67
N ALA A 256 3.49 8.79 -26.33
CA ALA A 256 4.50 9.66 -26.94
C ALA A 256 5.90 9.02 -26.81
N ALA A 257 6.91 9.64 -27.42
CA ALA A 257 8.30 9.16 -27.38
C ALA A 257 8.97 9.28 -25.99
N SER A 258 8.43 10.12 -25.10
CA SER A 258 8.95 10.35 -23.74
C SER A 258 8.02 9.79 -22.67
N LEU A 259 8.53 9.48 -21.47
CA LEU A 259 7.70 9.10 -20.31
C LEU A 259 7.08 10.34 -19.65
N ALA A 260 5.76 10.32 -19.39
CA ALA A 260 5.09 11.34 -18.59
C ALA A 260 5.29 11.08 -17.08
N GLY A 261 6.52 11.26 -16.59
CA GLY A 261 6.93 10.88 -15.24
C GLY A 261 6.05 11.44 -14.11
N GLY A 262 5.65 12.73 -14.22
CA GLY A 262 4.78 13.37 -13.23
C GLY A 262 3.35 12.79 -13.16
N ALA A 263 2.90 12.13 -14.23
CA ALA A 263 1.55 11.57 -14.37
C ALA A 263 1.47 10.06 -14.05
N THR A 264 2.49 9.49 -13.40
CA THR A 264 2.58 8.05 -13.08
C THR A 264 1.78 7.65 -11.84
N THR A 265 1.30 8.61 -11.05
CA THR A 265 0.48 8.35 -9.85
C THR A 265 -0.80 9.17 -9.87
N GLY A 266 -1.86 8.68 -9.24
CA GLY A 266 -3.09 9.45 -9.04
C GLY A 266 -2.99 10.38 -7.83
N PRO A 267 -3.85 11.42 -7.75
CA PRO A 267 -3.93 12.26 -6.57
C PRO A 267 -4.35 11.42 -5.35
N ARG A 268 -3.83 11.78 -4.17
CA ARG A 268 -4.35 11.20 -2.92
C ARG A 268 -5.77 11.66 -2.70
N LEU A 269 -6.62 10.72 -2.31
CA LEU A 269 -7.99 10.97 -1.91
C LEU A 269 -8.02 11.84 -0.64
N MET A 270 -9.10 12.60 -0.48
CA MET A 270 -9.27 13.47 0.68
C MET A 270 -9.35 12.66 1.99
N PRO A 271 -8.76 13.15 3.09
CA PRO A 271 -8.98 12.58 4.42
C PRO A 271 -10.47 12.51 4.75
N GLY A 272 -10.87 11.47 5.46
CA GLY A 272 -12.28 11.20 5.76
C GLY A 272 -12.52 9.78 6.24
N THR A 273 -13.78 9.45 6.47
CA THR A 273 -14.18 8.08 6.83
C THR A 273 -14.62 7.33 5.58
N TYR A 274 -13.83 6.34 5.21
CA TYR A 274 -14.13 5.39 4.13
C TYR A 274 -14.79 4.14 4.70
N THR A 275 -15.42 3.35 3.85
CA THR A 275 -15.92 2.02 4.22
C THR A 275 -15.13 0.96 3.48
N VAL A 276 -14.50 0.05 4.21
CA VAL A 276 -13.92 -1.17 3.63
C VAL A 276 -15.03 -2.21 3.56
N ARG A 277 -15.29 -2.73 2.37
CA ARG A 277 -16.27 -3.76 2.10
C ARG A 277 -15.58 -5.02 1.59
N MET A 278 -15.68 -6.11 2.33
CA MET A 278 -15.30 -7.44 1.85
C MET A 278 -16.54 -8.20 1.41
N THR A 279 -16.55 -8.62 0.15
CA THR A 279 -17.49 -9.61 -0.36
C THR A 279 -16.79 -10.95 -0.39
N LYS A 280 -17.28 -11.89 0.40
CA LYS A 280 -16.84 -13.28 0.41
C LYS A 280 -18.04 -14.15 0.05
N ASP A 281 -18.01 -14.74 -1.13
CA ASP A 281 -19.16 -15.42 -1.74
C ASP A 281 -20.39 -14.50 -1.78
N LYS A 282 -21.42 -14.80 -0.98
CA LYS A 282 -22.66 -13.99 -0.87
C LYS A 282 -22.69 -13.12 0.38
N GLN A 283 -21.71 -13.28 1.27
CA GLN A 283 -21.64 -12.53 2.53
C GLN A 283 -20.85 -11.23 2.34
N ILE A 284 -21.39 -10.16 2.92
CA ILE A 284 -20.78 -8.84 2.92
C ILE A 284 -20.36 -8.50 4.34
N TYR A 285 -19.09 -8.16 4.52
CA TYR A 285 -18.52 -7.66 5.76
C TYR A 285 -18.06 -6.23 5.53
N THR A 286 -18.29 -5.35 6.49
CA THR A 286 -17.87 -3.95 6.40
C THR A 286 -17.15 -3.49 7.66
N THR A 287 -16.27 -2.50 7.52
CA THR A 287 -15.65 -1.79 8.63
C THR A 287 -15.35 -0.34 8.21
N PRO A 288 -15.48 0.65 9.10
CA PRO A 288 -15.03 2.00 8.80
C PRO A 288 -13.49 2.06 8.76
N LEU A 289 -12.95 2.83 7.82
CA LEU A 289 -11.54 3.17 7.72
C LEU A 289 -11.40 4.68 7.79
N LYS A 290 -10.95 5.18 8.95
CA LYS A 290 -10.69 6.60 9.15
C LYS A 290 -9.32 6.95 8.57
N VAL A 291 -9.29 7.87 7.60
CA VAL A 291 -8.08 8.42 7.01
C VAL A 291 -7.88 9.83 7.54
N VAL A 292 -6.69 10.12 8.07
CA VAL A 292 -6.33 11.42 8.65
C VAL A 292 -5.07 11.98 8.00
N LEU A 293 -4.91 13.30 8.07
CA LEU A 293 -3.66 13.95 7.66
C LEU A 293 -2.54 13.63 8.65
N ASP A 294 -1.31 13.66 8.14
CA ASP A 294 -0.13 13.66 8.97
C ASP A 294 -0.15 14.84 9.95
N PRO A 295 0.02 14.63 11.27
CA PRO A 295 -0.01 15.71 12.25
C PRO A 295 1.11 16.75 12.06
N ARG A 296 2.13 16.45 11.25
CA ARG A 296 3.22 17.38 10.90
C ARG A 296 2.83 18.41 9.83
N VAL A 297 1.69 18.23 9.15
CA VAL A 297 1.23 19.16 8.11
C VAL A 297 0.93 20.54 8.70
N LYS A 298 1.24 21.60 7.96
CA LYS A 298 0.91 22.99 8.36
C LYS A 298 -0.21 23.62 7.54
N TRP A 299 -0.65 22.96 6.46
CA TRP A 299 -1.73 23.44 5.59
C TRP A 299 -3.09 22.97 6.10
N THR A 300 -4.12 23.76 5.80
CA THR A 300 -5.49 23.50 6.24
C THR A 300 -6.22 22.49 5.34
N ALA A 301 -7.38 22.00 5.80
CA ALA A 301 -8.27 21.19 4.96
C ALA A 301 -8.74 21.95 3.70
N LEU A 302 -8.89 23.28 3.78
CA LEU A 302 -9.25 24.12 2.63
C LEU A 302 -8.11 24.20 1.61
N ASP A 303 -6.88 24.36 2.07
CA ASP A 303 -5.70 24.35 1.21
C ASP A 303 -5.55 23.01 0.50
N ARG A 304 -5.79 21.93 1.24
CA ARG A 304 -5.80 20.57 0.71
C ARG A 304 -6.89 20.35 -0.34
N GLN A 305 -8.09 20.87 -0.10
CA GLN A 305 -9.19 20.81 -1.07
C GLN A 305 -8.84 21.58 -2.35
N ALA A 306 -8.30 22.80 -2.22
CA ALA A 306 -7.89 23.59 -3.38
C ALA A 306 -6.79 22.89 -4.21
N ASN A 307 -5.85 22.21 -3.55
CA ASN A 307 -4.85 21.38 -4.22
C ASN A 307 -5.47 20.21 -4.96
N PHE A 308 -6.38 19.48 -4.31
CA PHE A 308 -7.08 18.35 -4.92
C PHE A 308 -7.89 18.81 -6.15
N ASP A 309 -8.61 19.92 -6.05
CA ASP A 309 -9.42 20.47 -7.15
C ASP A 309 -8.56 20.85 -8.35
N LEU A 310 -7.42 21.51 -8.13
CA LEU A 310 -6.48 21.85 -9.21
C LEU A 310 -5.82 20.60 -9.78
N SER A 311 -5.42 19.64 -8.93
CA SER A 311 -4.88 18.36 -9.37
C SER A 311 -5.87 17.61 -10.27
N MET A 312 -7.15 17.59 -9.89
CA MET A 312 -8.22 16.98 -10.68
C MET A 312 -8.49 17.72 -11.99
N LYS A 313 -8.35 19.06 -12.01
CA LYS A 313 -8.42 19.83 -13.25
C LYS A 313 -7.33 19.40 -14.24
N VAL A 314 -6.08 19.30 -13.77
CA VAL A 314 -4.95 18.89 -14.62
C VAL A 314 -5.02 17.40 -14.98
N TYR A 315 -5.48 16.55 -14.07
CA TYR A 315 -5.81 15.14 -14.32
C TYR A 315 -6.77 14.99 -15.50
N ASN A 316 -7.88 15.72 -15.46
CA ASN A 316 -8.88 15.69 -16.53
C ASN A 316 -8.33 16.26 -17.84
N LEU A 317 -7.45 17.26 -17.77
CA LEU A 317 -6.79 17.82 -18.94
C LEU A 317 -5.92 16.77 -19.66
N LEU A 318 -5.17 15.95 -18.93
CA LEU A 318 -4.40 14.82 -19.51
C LEU A 318 -5.31 13.78 -20.18
N GLY A 319 -6.46 13.47 -19.56
CA GLY A 319 -7.46 12.58 -20.16
C GLY A 319 -8.04 13.15 -21.45
N GLN A 320 -8.34 14.45 -21.47
CA GLN A 320 -8.80 15.16 -22.67
C GLN A 320 -7.73 15.19 -23.77
N MET A 321 -6.45 15.40 -23.43
CA MET A 321 -5.35 15.31 -24.39
C MET A 321 -5.29 13.92 -25.03
N SER A 322 -5.52 12.87 -24.26
CA SER A 322 -5.56 11.49 -24.77
C SER A 322 -6.64 11.31 -25.83
N GLN A 323 -7.86 11.79 -25.54
CA GLN A 323 -8.98 11.73 -26.48
C GLN A 323 -8.74 12.55 -27.75
N ASP A 324 -8.15 13.74 -27.63
CA ASP A 324 -7.85 14.59 -28.79
C ASP A 324 -6.77 13.95 -29.67
N VAL A 325 -5.71 13.40 -29.08
CA VAL A 325 -4.64 12.70 -29.81
C VAL A 325 -5.18 11.46 -30.51
N GLU A 326 -6.05 10.69 -29.86
CA GLU A 326 -6.71 9.53 -30.47
C GLU A 326 -7.51 9.93 -31.71
N ARG A 327 -8.38 10.95 -31.60
CA ARG A 327 -9.19 11.45 -32.73
C ARG A 327 -8.32 11.96 -33.89
N ILE A 328 -7.27 12.72 -33.58
CA ILE A 328 -6.32 13.24 -34.57
C ILE A 328 -5.60 12.08 -35.27
N ASN A 329 -5.13 11.10 -34.49
CA ASN A 329 -4.37 9.97 -35.02
C ASN A 329 -5.25 9.02 -35.84
N ASP A 330 -6.52 8.81 -35.48
CA ASP A 330 -7.45 7.99 -36.26
C ASP A 330 -7.66 8.56 -37.67
N VAL A 331 -7.87 9.87 -37.79
CA VAL A 331 -7.99 10.54 -39.09
C VAL A 331 -6.68 10.44 -39.88
N ARG A 332 -5.54 10.69 -39.23
CA ARG A 332 -4.22 10.58 -39.86
C ARG A 332 -3.96 9.18 -40.40
N LEU A 333 -4.18 8.14 -39.58
CA LEU A 333 -3.97 6.75 -39.97
C LEU A 333 -4.94 6.33 -41.07
N ALA A 334 -6.19 6.80 -41.04
CA ALA A 334 -7.15 6.56 -42.11
C ALA A 334 -6.70 7.19 -43.44
N LEU A 335 -6.16 8.41 -43.43
CA LEU A 335 -5.61 9.04 -44.63
C LEU A 335 -4.42 8.26 -45.21
N LEU A 336 -3.50 7.82 -44.36
CA LEU A 336 -2.33 7.03 -44.76
C LEU A 336 -2.71 5.64 -45.31
N ASP A 337 -3.67 4.97 -44.67
CA ASP A 337 -4.20 3.70 -45.16
C ASP A 337 -4.83 3.87 -46.55
N ARG A 338 -5.60 4.93 -46.77
CA ARG A 338 -6.26 5.21 -48.06
C ARG A 338 -5.22 5.55 -49.14
N ALA A 339 -4.16 6.28 -48.75
CA ALA A 339 -3.03 6.56 -49.62
C ALA A 339 -2.27 5.29 -50.04
N SER A 340 -2.30 4.22 -49.24
CA SER A 340 -1.70 2.92 -49.60
C SER A 340 -2.55 2.09 -50.56
N LYS A 341 -3.85 2.42 -50.71
CA LYS A 341 -4.83 1.65 -51.49
C LYS A 341 -5.16 2.26 -52.85
N THR A 342 -4.59 3.41 -53.20
CA THR A 342 -4.72 4.04 -54.52
C THR A 342 -3.43 3.90 -55.33
N SER A 343 -3.56 3.66 -56.64
CA SER A 343 -2.46 3.66 -57.59
C SER A 343 -2.20 5.03 -58.24
N ASP A 344 -3.08 6.02 -58.00
CA ASP A 344 -2.91 7.40 -58.50
C ASP A 344 -1.90 8.15 -57.62
N ALA A 345 -0.72 8.42 -58.17
CA ALA A 345 0.37 9.10 -57.48
C ALA A 345 0.03 10.52 -57.01
N ASN A 346 -0.80 11.25 -57.76
CA ASN A 346 -1.22 12.61 -57.40
C ASN A 346 -2.19 12.56 -56.23
N PHE A 347 -3.17 11.66 -56.27
CA PHE A 347 -4.12 11.50 -55.17
C PHE A 347 -3.44 10.95 -53.91
N GLN A 348 -2.54 9.98 -54.06
CA GLN A 348 -1.72 9.46 -52.97
C GLN A 348 -0.93 10.58 -52.27
N SER A 349 -0.29 11.47 -53.05
CA SER A 349 0.49 12.59 -52.51
C SER A 349 -0.38 13.58 -51.74
N ARG A 350 -1.60 13.87 -52.23
CA ARG A 350 -2.57 14.74 -51.52
C ARG A 350 -3.06 14.12 -50.21
N LEU A 351 -3.37 12.82 -50.20
CA LEU A 351 -3.76 12.09 -48.97
C LEU A 351 -2.64 12.12 -47.91
N LYS A 352 -1.38 11.94 -48.31
CA LYS A 352 -0.23 12.09 -47.42
C LYS A 352 -0.08 13.52 -46.91
N ALA A 353 -0.24 14.53 -47.76
CA ALA A 353 -0.18 15.94 -47.35
C ALA A 353 -1.28 16.30 -46.33
N TRP A 354 -2.50 15.81 -46.49
CA TRP A 354 -3.55 15.97 -45.48
C TRP A 354 -3.23 15.23 -44.17
N ALA A 355 -2.63 14.03 -44.27
CA ALA A 355 -2.20 13.29 -43.08
C ALA A 355 -1.12 14.07 -42.31
N ASP A 356 -0.19 14.71 -43.01
CA ASP A 356 0.87 15.53 -42.42
C ASP A 356 0.29 16.79 -41.73
N GLN A 357 -0.70 17.46 -42.34
CA GLN A 357 -1.38 18.60 -41.72
C GLN A 357 -2.05 18.24 -40.38
N VAL A 358 -2.70 17.07 -40.33
CA VAL A 358 -3.32 16.56 -39.09
C VAL A 358 -2.25 16.11 -38.08
N ASP A 359 -1.16 15.51 -38.55
CA ASP A 359 -0.02 15.14 -37.71
C ASP A 359 0.66 16.35 -37.07
N ASP A 360 0.73 17.48 -37.76
CA ASP A 360 1.29 18.71 -37.20
C ASP A 360 0.47 19.26 -36.03
N LEU A 361 -0.84 19.01 -36.00
CA LEU A 361 -1.66 19.27 -34.82
C LEU A 361 -1.35 18.29 -33.69
N ARG A 362 -1.16 17.00 -34.00
CA ARG A 362 -0.76 15.97 -33.03
C ARG A 362 0.57 16.34 -32.36
N LYS A 363 1.56 16.78 -33.14
CA LYS A 363 2.89 17.19 -32.68
C LYS A 363 2.87 18.38 -31.73
N LYS A 364 1.79 19.19 -31.70
CA LYS A 364 1.62 20.24 -30.69
C LYS A 364 1.29 19.67 -29.31
N ILE A 365 0.63 18.50 -29.26
CA ILE A 365 0.22 17.85 -28.01
C ILE A 365 1.31 16.93 -27.48
N VAL A 366 1.90 16.09 -28.34
CA VAL A 366 2.82 15.01 -27.92
C VAL A 366 4.19 15.13 -28.58
N ALA A 367 5.24 14.83 -27.80
CA ALA A 367 6.60 14.71 -28.31
C ALA A 367 6.73 13.55 -29.31
N THR A 368 7.48 13.77 -30.38
CA THR A 368 7.70 12.80 -31.47
C THR A 368 9.15 12.39 -31.64
N LYS A 369 10.09 13.15 -31.11
CA LYS A 369 11.52 12.81 -31.14
C LYS A 369 11.92 12.00 -29.92
N GLU A 370 12.65 10.92 -30.16
CA GLU A 370 13.34 10.18 -29.11
C GLU A 370 14.54 11.00 -28.60
N GLY A 371 14.73 11.01 -27.28
CA GLY A 371 15.70 11.87 -26.60
C GLY A 371 15.54 11.90 -25.07
N GLY A 372 14.44 11.33 -24.54
CA GLY A 372 14.24 11.15 -23.10
C GLY A 372 14.08 12.46 -22.31
N ALA A 373 14.13 12.34 -20.99
CA ALA A 373 13.92 13.46 -20.05
C ALA A 373 15.09 14.47 -19.95
N ILE A 374 16.19 14.26 -20.70
CA ILE A 374 17.44 15.03 -20.54
C ILE A 374 17.73 15.91 -21.76
N THR A 375 17.36 15.48 -22.98
CA THR A 375 17.63 16.24 -24.23
C THR A 375 16.42 16.31 -25.17
N GLY A 376 15.24 15.85 -24.72
CA GLY A 376 14.05 15.62 -25.55
C GLY A 376 13.18 16.84 -25.84
N GLU A 377 12.29 16.68 -26.83
CA GLU A 377 11.23 17.63 -27.18
C GLU A 377 10.14 17.65 -26.09
N GLU A 378 9.77 18.83 -25.61
CA GLU A 378 8.61 19.01 -24.71
C GLU A 378 7.43 19.65 -25.45
N ARG A 379 6.25 19.08 -25.25
CA ARG A 379 4.96 19.54 -25.79
C ARG A 379 3.96 19.70 -24.66
N LEU A 380 2.70 19.98 -25.01
CA LEU A 380 1.64 20.22 -24.02
C LEU A 380 1.50 19.07 -23.02
N ARG A 381 1.66 17.82 -23.47
CA ARG A 381 1.63 16.63 -22.61
C ARG A 381 2.70 16.69 -21.52
N GLU A 382 3.96 16.99 -21.87
CA GLU A 382 5.09 17.01 -20.94
C GLU A 382 4.92 18.13 -19.91
N PHE A 383 4.57 19.35 -20.36
CA PHE A 383 4.31 20.47 -19.45
C PHE A 383 3.13 20.19 -18.50
N THR A 384 2.09 19.53 -18.99
CA THR A 384 0.91 19.19 -18.18
C THR A 384 1.24 18.09 -17.18
N ALA A 385 1.99 17.08 -17.59
CA ALA A 385 2.44 16.00 -16.71
C ALA A 385 3.39 16.51 -15.61
N ASN A 386 4.29 17.44 -15.94
CA ASN A 386 5.20 18.06 -14.96
C ASN A 386 4.42 18.89 -13.94
N LEU A 387 3.52 19.77 -14.39
CA LEU A 387 2.65 20.55 -13.48
C LEU A 387 1.81 19.63 -12.59
N TYR A 388 1.24 18.57 -13.16
CA TYR A 388 0.48 17.59 -12.39
C TYR A 388 1.35 16.90 -11.32
N GLY A 389 2.58 16.51 -11.67
CA GLY A 389 3.57 15.94 -10.74
C GLY A 389 3.89 16.88 -9.57
N ASP A 390 4.07 18.17 -9.84
CA ASP A 390 4.31 19.19 -8.80
C ASP A 390 3.12 19.31 -7.85
N LEU A 391 1.90 19.22 -8.37
CA LEU A 391 0.68 19.31 -7.56
C LEU A 391 0.47 18.07 -6.67
N VAL A 392 0.74 16.87 -7.17
CA VAL A 392 0.52 15.63 -6.40
C VAL A 392 1.68 15.27 -5.47
N SER A 393 2.85 15.90 -5.64
CA SER A 393 4.01 15.76 -4.75
C SER A 393 3.93 16.68 -3.53
N TYR A 394 3.29 17.85 -3.66
CA TYR A 394 3.04 18.77 -2.55
C TYR A 394 1.56 19.14 -2.44
N GLU A 395 0.95 18.75 -1.32
CA GLU A 395 -0.51 18.77 -1.19
C GLU A 395 -1.04 19.90 -0.30
N GLY A 396 -0.21 20.94 -0.14
CA GLY A 396 -0.66 22.23 0.39
C GLY A 396 -1.27 23.10 -0.70
N ARG A 397 -1.64 24.34 -0.34
CA ARG A 397 -2.30 25.27 -1.25
C ARG A 397 -1.48 25.48 -2.53
N PRO A 398 -2.08 25.33 -3.72
CA PRO A 398 -1.38 25.66 -4.97
C PRO A 398 -0.98 27.12 -5.03
N SER A 399 0.16 27.40 -5.64
CA SER A 399 0.58 28.76 -5.94
C SER A 399 -0.28 29.37 -7.05
N ALA A 400 -0.36 30.71 -7.09
CA ALA A 400 -1.04 31.42 -8.18
C ALA A 400 -0.44 31.10 -9.55
N MET A 401 0.87 30.84 -9.63
CA MET A 401 1.54 30.45 -10.86
C MET A 401 1.09 29.07 -11.35
N GLN A 402 0.94 28.09 -10.46
CA GLN A 402 0.45 26.76 -10.81
C GLN A 402 -1.00 26.82 -11.34
N THR A 403 -1.86 27.61 -10.69
CA THR A 403 -3.24 27.83 -11.16
C THR A 403 -3.26 28.48 -12.54
N ALA A 404 -2.52 29.58 -12.72
CA ALA A 404 -2.44 30.27 -14.01
C ALA A 404 -1.85 29.38 -15.13
N ARG A 405 -0.87 28.53 -14.79
CA ARG A 405 -0.28 27.57 -15.74
C ARG A 405 -1.28 26.51 -16.16
N ALA A 406 -2.06 25.95 -15.24
CA ALA A 406 -3.13 25.01 -15.56
C ALA A 406 -4.17 25.63 -16.52
N ASP A 407 -4.52 26.90 -16.29
CA ASP A 407 -5.44 27.65 -17.16
C ASP A 407 -4.85 27.88 -18.56
N SER A 408 -3.56 28.23 -18.63
CA SER A 408 -2.84 28.39 -19.91
C SER A 408 -2.84 27.10 -20.72
N LEU A 409 -2.43 25.99 -20.11
CA LEU A 409 -2.38 24.67 -20.75
C LEU A 409 -3.76 24.22 -21.23
N GLY A 410 -4.81 24.51 -20.45
CA GLY A 410 -6.20 24.27 -20.86
C GLY A 410 -6.60 25.04 -22.12
N ARG A 411 -6.23 26.32 -22.23
CA ARG A 411 -6.47 27.13 -23.44
C ARG A 411 -5.67 26.63 -24.63
N GLU A 412 -4.37 26.36 -24.46
CA GLU A 412 -3.49 25.87 -25.52
C GLU A 412 -4.00 24.54 -26.10
N LEU A 413 -4.48 23.61 -25.26
CA LEU A 413 -5.13 22.38 -25.76
C LEU A 413 -6.43 22.68 -26.50
N GLY A 414 -7.25 23.60 -25.97
CA GLY A 414 -8.48 24.07 -26.61
C GLY A 414 -8.26 24.65 -28.01
N ASP A 415 -7.18 25.39 -28.22
CA ASP A 415 -6.80 25.95 -29.51
C ASP A 415 -6.41 24.86 -30.51
N VAL A 416 -5.68 23.83 -30.07
CA VAL A 416 -5.35 22.66 -30.92
C VAL A 416 -6.63 21.90 -31.30
N ARG A 417 -7.52 21.65 -30.34
CA ARG A 417 -8.81 20.99 -30.60
C ARG A 417 -9.66 21.78 -31.58
N THR A 418 -9.74 23.10 -31.40
CA THR A 418 -10.47 23.99 -32.31
C THR A 418 -9.88 23.94 -33.71
N SER A 419 -8.55 24.02 -33.83
CA SER A 419 -7.84 23.91 -35.11
C SER A 419 -8.12 22.58 -35.81
N PHE A 420 -8.13 21.47 -35.07
CA PHE A 420 -8.46 20.15 -35.63
C PHE A 420 -9.91 20.08 -36.11
N ASN A 421 -10.87 20.54 -35.30
CA ASN A 421 -12.28 20.55 -35.69
C ASN A 421 -12.51 21.42 -36.93
N SER A 422 -11.89 22.61 -37.00
CA SER A 422 -11.94 23.47 -38.18
C SER A 422 -11.34 22.80 -39.41
N TRP A 423 -10.19 22.12 -39.26
CA TRP A 423 -9.57 21.35 -40.35
C TRP A 423 -10.50 20.25 -40.85
N VAL A 424 -11.12 19.49 -39.94
CA VAL A 424 -12.09 18.43 -40.28
C VAL A 424 -13.26 19.02 -41.06
N SER A 425 -13.89 20.08 -40.57
CA SER A 425 -15.03 20.71 -41.24
C SER A 425 -14.69 21.25 -42.63
N ALA A 426 -13.48 21.80 -42.81
CA ALA A 426 -13.07 22.39 -44.08
C ALA A 426 -12.62 21.34 -45.12
N ASN A 427 -11.92 20.28 -44.70
CA ASN A 427 -11.24 19.36 -45.62
C ASN A 427 -11.97 18.02 -45.79
N LEU A 428 -12.56 17.47 -44.73
CA LEU A 428 -13.09 16.10 -44.75
C LEU A 428 -14.24 15.89 -45.75
N PRO A 429 -15.17 16.84 -45.99
CA PRO A 429 -16.19 16.69 -47.02
C PRO A 429 -15.61 16.51 -48.43
N THR A 430 -14.60 17.33 -48.77
CA THR A 430 -13.89 17.25 -50.05
C THR A 430 -13.12 15.94 -50.17
N ILE A 431 -12.37 15.57 -49.13
CA ILE A 431 -11.60 14.30 -49.08
C ILE A 431 -12.54 13.11 -49.31
N ASN A 432 -13.68 13.06 -48.62
CA ASN A 432 -14.65 11.96 -48.74
C ASN A 432 -15.31 11.91 -50.14
N SER A 433 -15.58 13.07 -50.74
CA SER A 433 -16.05 13.14 -52.12
C SER A 433 -15.02 12.56 -53.09
N GLU A 434 -13.74 12.88 -52.92
CA GLU A 434 -12.67 12.32 -53.73
C GLU A 434 -12.48 10.82 -53.50
N LEU A 435 -12.43 10.36 -52.25
CA LEU A 435 -12.32 8.93 -51.93
C LEU A 435 -13.41 8.10 -52.62
N THR A 436 -14.63 8.62 -52.67
CA THR A 436 -15.76 7.96 -53.37
C THR A 436 -15.50 7.83 -54.88
N LYS A 437 -14.90 8.84 -55.53
CA LYS A 437 -14.52 8.78 -56.96
C LYS A 437 -13.49 7.68 -57.23
N TYR A 438 -12.57 7.45 -56.29
CA TYR A 438 -11.58 6.38 -56.35
C TYR A 438 -12.08 5.04 -55.78
N LYS A 439 -13.38 4.91 -55.46
CA LYS A 439 -13.99 3.71 -54.86
C LYS A 439 -13.35 3.28 -53.54
N LEU A 440 -12.84 4.23 -52.76
CA LEU A 440 -12.27 4.01 -51.43
C LEU A 440 -13.29 4.37 -50.34
N GLU A 441 -13.17 3.71 -49.18
CA GLU A 441 -14.01 3.97 -48.01
C GLU A 441 -13.80 5.39 -47.47
N THR A 442 -14.91 6.06 -47.15
CA THR A 442 -14.91 7.38 -46.53
C THR A 442 -14.32 7.36 -45.11
N ILE A 443 -13.81 8.50 -44.67
CA ILE A 443 -13.22 8.68 -43.34
C ILE A 443 -14.24 9.40 -42.44
N SER A 444 -14.42 8.88 -41.23
CA SER A 444 -15.22 9.50 -40.17
C SER A 444 -14.33 9.87 -38.98
N VAL A 445 -14.79 10.85 -38.19
CA VAL A 445 -14.09 11.26 -36.95
C VAL A 445 -14.82 10.66 -35.76
N PRO A 446 -14.14 9.97 -34.83
CA PRO A 446 -14.76 9.49 -33.61
C PRO A 446 -15.36 10.63 -32.78
N SER A 447 -16.50 10.39 -32.13
CA SER A 447 -17.09 11.32 -31.18
C SER A 447 -16.22 11.45 -29.93
N SER A 448 -16.14 12.66 -29.36
CA SER A 448 -15.29 12.96 -28.20
C SER A 448 -15.81 12.43 -26.86
N THR A 449 -16.82 11.55 -26.85
CA THR A 449 -17.59 11.21 -25.65
C THR A 449 -17.19 9.90 -24.96
N ALA A 450 -16.15 9.20 -25.41
CA ALA A 450 -15.65 8.04 -24.70
C ALA A 450 -14.40 8.39 -23.87
N LEU A 451 -14.49 8.24 -22.54
CA LEU A 451 -13.27 7.93 -21.78
C LEU A 451 -12.64 6.67 -22.39
N PRO A 452 -11.31 6.62 -22.54
CA PRO A 452 -10.65 5.54 -23.27
C PRO A 452 -11.09 4.18 -22.72
N ARG A 453 -11.36 3.23 -23.62
CA ARG A 453 -11.61 1.83 -23.24
C ARG A 453 -10.41 1.38 -22.42
N GLY A 454 -10.63 1.17 -21.12
CA GLY A 454 -9.59 0.82 -20.17
C GLY A 454 -8.78 -0.37 -20.69
N GLY A 455 -7.52 -0.11 -21.06
CA GLY A 455 -6.50 -1.14 -21.07
C GLY A 455 -6.37 -1.60 -19.63
N GLY A 456 -6.91 -2.78 -19.33
CA GLY A 456 -6.79 -3.40 -18.03
C GLY A 456 -5.31 -3.64 -17.70
N LEU A 457 -4.70 -2.69 -16.99
CA LEU A 457 -3.51 -2.97 -16.21
C LEU A 457 -4.02 -3.47 -14.87
N GLY A 458 -4.02 -4.79 -14.75
CA GLY A 458 -4.19 -5.48 -13.49
C GLY A 458 -3.25 -4.90 -12.44
N ALA A 459 -3.73 -4.89 -11.21
CA ALA A 459 -2.93 -4.59 -10.04
C ALA A 459 -1.75 -5.57 -9.95
N SER A 460 -0.62 -5.19 -10.54
CA SER A 460 0.72 -5.71 -10.23
C SER A 460 1.70 -4.63 -10.64
N GLY A 461 2.13 -3.84 -9.65
CA GLY A 461 3.23 -2.90 -9.81
C GLY A 461 4.50 -3.67 -10.15
N GLY A 462 4.90 -3.58 -11.41
CA GLY A 462 6.22 -3.93 -11.90
C GLY A 462 6.62 -2.86 -12.90
N LEU A 463 7.61 -2.03 -12.54
CA LEU A 463 8.26 -1.13 -13.48
C LEU A 463 8.80 -1.96 -14.66
N PRO A 464 8.60 -1.56 -15.92
CA PRO A 464 9.31 -2.18 -17.04
C PRO A 464 10.82 -1.99 -16.84
N ALA A 465 11.56 -3.10 -16.93
CA ALA A 465 13.02 -3.12 -16.90
C ALA A 465 13.59 -2.36 -18.12
N TRP A 466 13.82 -1.06 -17.98
CA TRP A 466 14.54 -0.23 -18.97
C TRP A 466 15.64 0.64 -18.36
N PHE A 467 15.94 0.48 -17.06
CA PHE A 467 17.12 1.05 -16.43
C PHE A 467 18.07 -0.08 -16.02
N GLY A 468 18.94 -0.46 -16.96
CA GLY A 468 19.91 -1.53 -16.77
C GLY A 468 20.97 -1.52 -17.86
N ARG A 469 21.71 -0.41 -17.95
CA ARG A 469 23.04 -0.27 -18.56
C ARG A 469 23.49 1.18 -18.41
N TRP A 470 24.12 1.47 -17.28
CA TRP A 470 25.31 2.33 -17.13
C TRP A 470 25.98 1.92 -15.83
#